data_AF-A0A7W8D0V5-F1
#
_entry.id   AF-A0A7W8D0V5-F1
#
_cell.length_a   1.000
_cell.length_b   1.000
_cell.length_c   1.000
_cell.angle_alpha   90.00
_cell.angle_beta   90.00
_cell.angle_gamma   90.00
#
_symmetry.space_group_name_H-M   'P 1'
#
loop_
_entity.id
_entity.type
_entity.pdbx_description
1 polymer ?
#
loop_
_entity_poly.entity_id
_entity_poly.type
_entity_poly.pdbx_seq_one_letter_code
_entity_poly.pdbx_strand_id
1 'polypeptide(L)'
;MAKQYKIKKNKALKPKRSLKGSPLKKIVLCGALLGGTMYLTWSGIQDLQTTAELRLSIQENQQQIEDLKEEKEQLKKTYENLSNPDYASLYARGRYHVTQDGDQVFIFPKTEDEEEKEE
;
A
#
# COMPACT_ATOMS: atom_id res chain seq x y z
N MET A 1 -0.55 59.80 -79.10
CA MET A 1 -1.25 59.72 -77.80
C MET A 1 -0.56 58.68 -76.93
N ALA A 2 0.00 59.06 -75.78
CA ALA A 2 0.58 58.09 -74.83
C ALA A 2 -0.14 58.22 -73.49
N LYS A 3 -0.88 57.18 -73.10
CA LYS A 3 -1.57 57.10 -71.80
C LYS A 3 -0.53 56.87 -70.71
N GLN A 4 -0.35 57.86 -69.84
CA GLN A 4 0.44 57.71 -68.62
C GLN A 4 -0.35 56.87 -67.62
N TYR A 5 0.08 55.64 -67.37
CA TYR A 5 -0.46 54.83 -66.28
C TYR A 5 0.27 55.17 -64.98
N LYS A 6 -0.46 55.75 -64.01
CA LYS A 6 0.04 55.95 -62.65
C LYS A 6 -0.02 54.63 -61.89
N ILE A 7 1.15 54.04 -61.65
CA ILE A 7 1.32 52.87 -60.78
C ILE A 7 0.98 53.30 -59.34
N LYS A 8 -0.07 52.71 -58.76
CA LYS A 8 -0.42 52.91 -57.35
C LYS A 8 0.67 52.29 -56.48
N LYS A 9 1.33 53.11 -55.65
CA LYS A 9 2.29 52.65 -54.65
C LYS A 9 1.53 51.85 -53.58
N ASN A 10 1.86 50.58 -53.44
CA ASN A 10 1.32 49.73 -52.39
C ASN A 10 1.72 50.29 -51.02
N LYS A 11 0.75 50.40 -50.09
CA LYS A 11 1.02 50.76 -48.70
C LYS A 11 1.91 49.68 -48.10
N ALA A 12 3.13 50.04 -47.71
CA ALA A 12 4.07 49.13 -47.06
C ALA A 12 3.41 48.49 -45.83
N LEU A 13 3.42 47.15 -45.77
CA LEU A 13 3.11 46.44 -44.54
C LEU A 13 4.11 46.89 -43.46
N LYS A 14 3.57 47.36 -42.33
CA LYS A 14 4.37 47.82 -41.19
C LYS A 14 5.28 46.66 -40.73
N PRO A 15 6.56 46.91 -40.45
CA PRO A 15 7.47 45.85 -40.02
C PRO A 15 6.96 45.21 -38.72
N LYS A 16 6.85 43.87 -38.72
CA LYS A 16 6.57 43.07 -37.51
C LYS A 16 7.65 43.41 -36.49
N ARG A 17 7.27 44.14 -35.43
CA ARG A 17 8.17 44.53 -34.34
C ARG A 17 8.79 43.26 -33.78
N SER A 18 10.06 42.99 -34.10
CA SER A 18 10.79 41.92 -33.45
C SER A 18 10.88 42.32 -31.98
N LEU A 19 10.33 41.49 -31.10
CA LEU A 19 10.54 41.65 -29.67
C LEU A 19 12.04 41.44 -29.42
N LYS A 20 12.82 42.52 -29.47
CA LYS A 20 14.20 42.57 -29.02
C LYS A 20 14.15 42.58 -27.49
N GLY A 21 13.76 41.45 -26.92
CA GLY A 21 13.81 41.24 -25.48
C GLY A 21 15.25 41.11 -25.02
N SER A 22 15.58 41.72 -23.87
CA SER A 22 16.89 41.56 -23.22
C SER A 22 17.17 40.07 -22.98
N PRO A 23 18.39 39.57 -23.28
CA PRO A 23 18.74 38.15 -23.10
C PRO A 23 18.51 37.67 -21.66
N LEU A 24 18.66 38.56 -20.67
CA LEU A 24 18.38 38.28 -19.26
C LEU A 24 16.92 37.87 -19.01
N LYS A 25 15.95 38.50 -19.68
CA LYS A 25 14.53 38.13 -19.53
C LYS A 25 14.23 36.73 -20.07
N LYS A 26 14.95 36.30 -21.10
CA LYS A 26 14.82 34.94 -21.65
C LYS A 26 15.44 33.89 -20.73
N ILE A 27 16.58 34.20 -20.10
CA ILE A 27 17.24 33.31 -19.14
C ILE A 27 16.37 33.14 -17.89
N VAL A 28 15.80 34.23 -17.35
CA VAL A 28 14.88 34.17 -16.20
C VAL A 28 13.64 33.36 -16.53
N LEU A 29 13.03 33.57 -17.71
CA LEU A 29 11.86 32.80 -18.14
C LEU A 29 12.17 31.30 -18.29
N CYS A 30 13.33 30.97 -18.88
CA CYS A 30 13.76 29.58 -19.03
C CYS A 30 14.05 28.92 -17.67
N GLY A 31 14.72 29.64 -16.75
CA GLY A 31 14.96 29.17 -15.40
C GLY A 31 13.68 28.95 -14.59
N ALA A 32 12.70 29.85 -14.74
CA ALA A 32 11.39 29.69 -14.10
C ALA A 32 10.61 28.47 -14.63
N LEU A 33 10.67 28.22 -15.95
CA LEU A 33 10.06 27.03 -16.56
C LEU A 33 10.72 25.74 -16.08
N LEU A 34 12.05 25.69 -16.05
CA LEU A 34 12.80 24.53 -15.56
C LEU A 34 12.55 24.27 -14.07
N GLY A 35 12.56 25.33 -13.25
CA GLY A 35 12.22 25.24 -11.82
C GLY A 35 10.80 24.75 -11.60
N GLY A 36 9.83 25.26 -12.38
CA GLY A 36 8.44 24.81 -12.33
C GLY A 36 8.28 23.33 -12.69
N THR A 37 8.98 22.86 -13.73
CA THR A 37 8.94 21.42 -14.09
C THR A 37 9.58 20.54 -13.03
N MET A 38 10.68 20.99 -12.40
CA MET A 38 11.37 20.26 -11.34
C MET A 38 10.52 20.16 -10.07
N TYR A 39 9.78 21.22 -9.74
CA TYR A 39 8.89 21.24 -8.59
C TYR A 39 7.71 20.28 -8.77
N LEU A 40 7.08 20.29 -9.96
CA LEU A 40 5.96 19.40 -10.27
C LEU A 40 6.38 17.92 -10.34
N THR A 41 7.57 17.62 -10.85
CA THR A 41 8.07 16.24 -10.83
C THR A 41 8.42 15.79 -9.41
N TRP A 42 8.98 16.68 -8.58
CA TRP A 42 9.23 16.37 -7.16
C TRP A 42 7.93 16.09 -6.39
N SER A 43 6.89 16.91 -6.58
CA SER A 43 5.60 16.68 -5.93
C SER A 43 4.97 15.36 -6.38
N GLY A 44 5.01 15.05 -7.68
CA GLY A 44 4.47 13.79 -8.20
C GLY A 44 5.18 12.53 -7.68
N ILE A 45 6.49 12.61 -7.41
CA ILE A 45 7.24 11.49 -6.82
C ILE A 45 6.81 11.23 -5.36
N GLN A 46 6.55 12.29 -4.59
CA GLN A 46 6.09 12.19 -3.21
C GLN A 46 4.69 11.56 -3.12
N ASP A 47 3.80 11.91 -4.07
CA ASP A 47 2.47 11.31 -4.19
C ASP A 47 2.54 9.82 -4.61
N LEU A 48 3.52 9.45 -5.43
CA LEU A 48 3.76 8.06 -5.84
C LEU A 48 4.30 7.20 -4.69
N GLN A 49 5.24 7.72 -3.91
CA GLN A 49 5.78 7.01 -2.74
C GLN A 49 4.69 6.73 -1.71
N THR A 50 3.91 7.75 -1.36
CA THR A 50 2.79 7.59 -0.42
C THR A 50 1.73 6.65 -0.99
N THR A 51 1.42 6.68 -2.29
CA THR A 51 0.48 5.72 -2.90
C THR A 51 1.00 4.28 -2.86
N ALA A 52 2.30 4.06 -3.04
CA ALA A 52 2.89 2.73 -2.94
C ALA A 52 2.86 2.21 -1.50
N GLU A 53 3.21 3.04 -0.52
CA GLU A 53 3.11 2.72 0.91
C GLU A 53 1.66 2.45 1.35
N LEU A 54 0.70 3.24 0.86
CA LEU A 54 -0.72 3.00 1.12
C LEU A 54 -1.18 1.66 0.53
N ARG A 55 -0.71 1.28 -0.66
CA ARG A 55 -1.05 -0.03 -1.25
C ARG A 55 -0.47 -1.20 -0.46
N LEU A 56 0.78 -1.08 -0.02
CA LEU A 56 1.43 -2.11 0.79
C LEU A 56 0.72 -2.26 2.15
N SER A 57 0.42 -1.15 2.82
CA SER A 57 -0.31 -1.17 4.09
C SER A 57 -1.74 -1.68 3.94
N ILE A 58 -2.44 -1.42 2.84
CA ILE A 58 -3.77 -2.01 2.58
C ILE A 58 -3.66 -3.54 2.45
N GLN A 59 -2.67 -4.03 1.72
CA GLN A 59 -2.47 -5.47 1.53
C GLN A 59 -2.11 -6.17 2.85
N GLU A 60 -1.20 -5.58 3.62
CA GLU A 60 -0.80 -6.08 4.93
C GLU A 60 -1.98 -6.08 5.92
N ASN A 61 -2.75 -4.99 5.97
CA ASN A 61 -3.96 -4.92 6.81
C ASN A 61 -5.02 -5.95 6.38
N GLN A 62 -5.14 -6.24 5.08
CA GLN A 62 -6.06 -7.27 4.60
C GLN A 62 -5.65 -8.67 5.07
N GLN A 63 -4.36 -8.99 5.00
CA GLN A 63 -3.84 -10.25 5.53
C GLN A 63 -4.07 -10.35 7.04
N GLN A 64 -3.75 -9.30 7.79
CA GLN A 64 -4.00 -9.27 9.23
C GLN A 64 -5.49 -9.42 9.58
N ILE A 65 -6.40 -8.86 8.78
CA ILE A 65 -7.85 -9.03 8.98
C ILE A 65 -8.28 -10.48 8.71
N GLU A 66 -7.73 -11.12 7.69
CA GLU A 66 -8.02 -12.52 7.38
C GLU A 66 -7.50 -13.44 8.49
N ASP A 67 -6.25 -13.25 8.93
CA ASP A 67 -5.65 -13.99 10.04
C ASP A 67 -6.47 -13.84 11.33
N LEU A 68 -6.81 -12.61 11.70
CA LEU A 68 -7.65 -12.33 12.89
C LEU A 68 -9.06 -12.94 12.77
N LYS A 69 -9.60 -13.03 11.55
CA LYS A 69 -10.91 -13.64 11.33
C LYS A 69 -10.83 -15.16 11.48
N GLU A 70 -9.77 -15.79 10.96
CA GLU A 70 -9.52 -17.21 11.16
C GLU A 70 -9.30 -17.54 12.63
N GLU A 71 -8.45 -16.79 13.33
CA GLU A 71 -8.22 -16.94 14.77
C GLU A 71 -9.52 -16.81 15.56
N LYS A 72 -10.36 -15.81 15.23
CA LYS A 72 -11.66 -15.64 15.87
C LYS A 72 -12.60 -16.82 15.60
N GLU A 73 -12.61 -17.37 14.39
CA GLU A 73 -13.43 -18.52 14.06
C GLU A 73 -12.95 -19.78 14.79
N GLN A 74 -11.64 -20.01 14.82
CA GLN A 74 -11.04 -21.10 15.58
C GLN A 74 -11.34 -20.97 17.08
N LEU A 75 -11.15 -19.78 17.65
CA LEU A 75 -11.43 -19.51 19.05
C LEU A 75 -12.92 -19.70 19.37
N LYS A 76 -13.80 -19.30 18.46
CA LYS A 76 -15.25 -19.54 18.61
C LYS A 76 -15.58 -21.03 18.60
N LYS A 77 -15.00 -21.82 17.68
CA LYS A 77 -15.18 -23.29 17.66
C LYS A 77 -14.64 -23.93 18.93
N THR A 78 -13.45 -23.51 19.38
CA THR A 78 -12.86 -23.98 20.63
C THR A 78 -13.74 -23.63 21.83
N TYR A 79 -14.28 -22.41 21.87
CA TYR A 79 -15.21 -21.99 22.91
C TYR A 79 -16.50 -22.82 22.90
N GLU A 80 -17.11 -23.04 21.73
CA GLU A 80 -18.29 -23.90 21.58
C GLU A 80 -18.00 -25.32 22.05
N ASN A 81 -16.84 -25.88 21.69
CA ASN A 81 -16.42 -27.19 22.15
C ASN A 81 -16.19 -27.22 23.68
N LEU A 82 -15.49 -26.24 24.25
CA LEU A 82 -15.25 -26.16 25.70
C LEU A 82 -16.51 -25.85 26.51
N SER A 83 -17.52 -25.24 25.89
CA SER A 83 -18.83 -25.01 26.54
C SER A 83 -19.61 -26.31 26.75
N ASN A 84 -19.26 -27.38 26.01
CA ASN A 84 -19.81 -28.71 26.22
C ASN A 84 -19.05 -29.42 27.37
N PRO A 85 -19.72 -29.75 28.50
CA PRO A 85 -19.08 -30.38 29.65
C PRO A 85 -18.48 -31.75 29.32
N ASP A 86 -19.07 -32.51 28.39
CA ASP A 86 -18.55 -33.81 27.98
C ASP A 86 -17.22 -33.66 27.25
N TYR A 87 -17.12 -32.70 26.32
CA TYR A 87 -15.88 -32.39 25.61
C TYR A 87 -14.80 -31.89 26.57
N ALA A 88 -15.15 -31.02 27.52
CA ALA A 88 -14.20 -30.53 28.52
C ALA A 88 -13.64 -31.68 29.38
N SER A 89 -14.49 -32.64 29.78
CA SER A 89 -14.06 -33.82 30.53
C SER A 89 -13.14 -34.73 29.72
N LEU A 90 -13.45 -34.95 28.43
CA LEU A 90 -12.63 -35.75 27.51
C LEU A 90 -11.29 -35.08 27.19
N TYR A 91 -11.29 -33.76 27.00
CA TYR A 91 -10.08 -32.97 26.82
C TYR A 91 -9.17 -33.06 28.05
N ALA A 92 -9.73 -32.90 29.25
CA ALA A 92 -8.99 -33.05 30.50
C ALA A 92 -8.44 -34.48 30.70
N ARG A 93 -9.24 -35.50 30.38
CA ARG A 93 -8.81 -36.92 30.42
C ARG A 93 -7.70 -37.21 29.41
N GLY A 94 -7.79 -36.69 28.20
CA GLY A 94 -6.81 -36.96 27.15
C GLY A 94 -5.49 -36.22 27.37
N ARG A 95 -5.56 -34.93 27.73
CA ARG A 95 -4.38 -34.05 27.80
C ARG A 95 -3.70 -34.06 29.18
N TYR A 96 -4.47 -34.25 30.24
CA TYR A 96 -3.97 -34.19 31.62
C TYR A 96 -4.19 -35.49 32.39
N HIS A 97 -4.65 -36.56 31.72
CA HIS A 97 -4.88 -37.88 32.32
C HIS A 97 -5.77 -37.86 33.57
N VAL A 98 -6.72 -36.91 33.63
CA VAL A 98 -7.68 -36.81 34.73
C VAL A 98 -8.60 -38.03 34.73
N THR A 99 -8.82 -38.67 35.88
CA THR A 99 -9.65 -39.88 36.00
C THR A 99 -10.91 -39.65 36.83
N GLN A 100 -11.92 -40.51 36.64
CA GLN A 100 -13.05 -40.63 37.57
C GLN A 100 -12.88 -41.84 38.48
N ASP A 101 -13.64 -41.86 39.58
CA ASP A 101 -13.61 -42.94 40.57
C ASP A 101 -13.94 -44.30 39.91
N GLY A 102 -12.94 -45.17 39.84
CA GLY A 102 -13.04 -46.52 39.25
C GLY A 102 -12.24 -46.73 37.96
N ASP A 103 -11.66 -45.68 37.37
CA ASP A 103 -10.82 -45.79 36.16
C ASP A 103 -9.38 -46.20 36.49
N GLN A 104 -8.82 -47.17 35.77
CA GLN A 104 -7.39 -47.53 35.83
C GLN A 104 -6.62 -46.85 34.71
N VAL A 105 -5.68 -45.97 35.06
CA VAL A 105 -4.83 -45.26 34.08
C VAL A 105 -3.36 -45.68 34.22
N PHE A 106 -2.75 -45.99 33.08
CA PHE A 106 -1.33 -46.29 32.96
C PHE A 106 -0.63 -45.09 32.31
N ILE A 107 0.22 -44.40 33.07
CA ILE A 107 1.08 -43.33 32.54
C ILE A 107 2.41 -43.97 32.17
N PHE A 108 2.74 -43.92 30.89
CA PHE A 108 4.04 -44.38 30.40
C PHE A 108 5.07 -43.24 30.56
N PRO A 109 6.33 -43.56 30.89
CA PRO A 109 7.40 -42.57 30.89
C PRO A 109 7.56 -42.00 29.48
N LYS A 110 7.61 -40.67 29.36
CA LYS A 110 7.91 -40.00 28.10
C LYS A 110 9.36 -40.25 27.71
N THR A 111 9.63 -40.46 26.43
CA THR A 111 11.01 -40.50 25.92
C THR A 111 11.55 -39.08 25.83
N GLU A 112 12.88 -38.90 25.95
CA GLU A 112 13.54 -37.58 25.93
C GLU A 112 13.16 -36.75 24.69
N ASP A 113 12.86 -37.40 23.56
CA ASP A 113 12.43 -36.77 22.30
C ASP A 113 10.99 -36.18 22.31
N GLU A 114 10.17 -36.52 23.30
CA GLU A 114 8.76 -36.08 23.43
C GLU A 114 8.59 -34.93 24.42
N GLU A 115 9.58 -34.67 25.28
CA GLU A 115 9.55 -33.55 26.24
C GLU A 115 9.85 -32.19 25.57
N GLU A 116 10.67 -32.16 24.52
CA GLU A 116 11.05 -30.92 23.82
C GLU A 116 9.97 -30.34 22.89
N LYS A 117 8.89 -31.08 22.60
CA LYS A 117 7.83 -30.65 21.65
C LYS A 117 6.60 -30.03 22.30
N GLU A 118 6.52 -30.01 23.62
CA GLU A 118 5.38 -29.48 24.38
C GLU A 118 5.66 -28.14 25.08
N GLU A 119 6.88 -27.59 25.00
CA GLU A 119 7.25 -26.23 25.46
C GLU A 119 7.08 -25.15 24.38
#